data_AF-A0A956CTY9-F1
#
_entry.id   AF-A0A956CTY9-F1
#
_cell.length_a   1.000
_cell.length_b   1.000
_cell.length_c   1.000
_cell.angle_alpha   90.00
_cell.angle_beta   90.00
_cell.angle_gamma   90.00
#
_symmetry.space_group_name_H-M   'P 1'
#
loop_
_entity.id
_entity.type
_entity.pdbx_description
1 polymer ?
#
loop_
_entity_poly.entity_id
_entity_poly.type
_entity_poly.pdbx_seq_one_letter_code
_entity_poly.pdbx_strand_id
1 'polypeptide(L)'
;MSVRIEPPGVAQLLEDGLEKRVAGDLAGAVACWKRALELVPGHPAALDYLEAAGARASQLDEGEPARIDTVRLKKKVVDAVRGRRYEDALTLLYEAQGRHPDDEEVHRSIRHMKNHIERRLLEQLGDLDRVVHPPPAAGLDAEVQVVLRILRAGHSLGDTLAASPIGRLRTLRVLARYFRAPTQADRARLDTLVDDGIEAVLAHDHARARKLFQAAAAIDPEHPVVRTNLQRLAQLAKSTEEND
;
A
#
# COMPACT_ATOMS: atom_id res chain seq x y z
N MET A 1 28.08 22.35 -15.55
CA MET A 1 27.92 22.08 -14.10
C MET A 1 27.04 23.17 -13.52
N SER A 2 25.75 22.92 -13.36
CA SER A 2 24.83 23.88 -12.75
C SER A 2 24.82 23.63 -11.24
N VAL A 3 25.57 24.42 -10.49
CA VAL A 3 25.46 24.50 -9.04
C VAL A 3 24.07 25.05 -8.75
N ARG A 4 23.17 24.23 -8.19
CA ARG A 4 21.92 24.72 -7.61
C ARG A 4 22.30 25.58 -6.41
N ILE A 5 22.33 26.89 -6.62
CA ILE A 5 22.42 27.86 -5.54
C ILE A 5 21.03 27.85 -4.90
N GLU A 6 20.91 27.27 -3.72
CA GLU A 6 19.69 27.41 -2.93
C GLU A 6 19.46 28.90 -2.62
N PRO A 7 18.21 29.39 -2.70
CA PRO A 7 17.94 30.79 -2.41
C PRO A 7 18.32 31.12 -0.96
N PRO A 8 18.95 32.28 -0.72
CA PRO A 8 19.40 32.67 0.61
C PRO A 8 18.20 32.71 1.56
N GLY A 9 18.32 32.02 2.70
CA GLY A 9 17.30 31.94 3.73
C GLY A 9 16.65 30.55 3.89
N VAL A 10 16.67 29.67 2.89
CA VAL A 10 16.11 28.31 3.03
C VAL A 10 16.89 27.50 4.06
N ALA A 11 18.22 27.47 3.97
CA ALA A 11 19.07 26.76 4.92
C ALA A 11 18.86 27.24 6.36
N GLN A 12 18.74 28.55 6.56
CA GLN A 12 18.51 29.14 7.87
C GLN A 12 17.14 28.77 8.44
N LEU A 13 16.09 28.76 7.61
CA LEU A 13 14.76 28.29 8.01
C LEU A 13 14.74 26.80 8.36
N LEU A 14 15.56 25.97 7.72
CA LEU A 14 15.69 24.56 8.08
C LEU A 14 16.39 24.39 9.44
N GLU A 15 17.47 25.12 9.68
CA GLU A 15 18.21 25.13 10.94
C GLU A 15 17.36 25.65 12.10
N ASP A 16 16.71 26.81 11.94
CA ASP A 16 15.80 27.37 12.95
C ASP A 16 14.67 26.39 13.30
N GLY A 17 14.14 25.68 12.31
CA GLY A 17 13.11 24.68 12.52
C GLY A 17 13.61 23.47 13.30
N LEU A 18 14.86 23.04 13.05
CA LEU A 18 15.49 21.96 13.81
C LEU A 18 15.76 22.37 15.26
N GLU A 19 16.28 23.57 15.49
CA GLU A 19 16.50 24.09 16.86
C GLU A 19 15.21 24.14 17.65
N LYS A 20 14.13 24.64 17.05
CA LYS A 20 12.80 24.68 17.66
C LYS A 20 12.25 23.30 17.97
N ARG A 21 12.46 22.32 17.08
CA ARG A 21 12.09 20.93 17.34
C ARG A 21 12.87 20.34 18.51
N VAL A 22 14.17 20.59 18.60
CA VAL A 22 15.01 20.14 19.73
C VAL A 22 14.56 20.81 21.04
N ALA A 23 14.14 22.07 20.97
CA ALA A 23 13.56 22.81 22.09
C ALA A 23 12.11 22.38 22.45
N GLY A 24 11.50 21.46 21.69
CA GLY A 24 10.12 21.00 21.89
C GLY A 24 9.04 21.93 21.32
N ASP A 25 9.42 23.01 20.64
CA ASP A 25 8.53 23.92 19.91
C ASP A 25 8.23 23.36 18.52
N LEU A 26 7.43 22.29 18.45
CA LEU A 26 7.10 21.63 17.17
C LEU A 26 6.28 22.55 16.26
N ALA A 27 5.40 23.39 16.82
CA ALA A 27 4.61 24.36 16.08
C ALA A 27 5.51 25.41 15.39
N GLY A 28 6.50 25.94 16.11
CA GLY A 28 7.49 26.85 15.55
C GLY A 28 8.40 26.16 14.53
N ALA A 29 8.76 24.90 14.74
CA ALA A 29 9.54 24.11 13.78
C ALA A 29 8.82 23.93 12.45
N VAL A 30 7.54 23.55 12.51
CA VAL A 30 6.65 23.42 11.34
C VAL A 30 6.50 24.75 10.61
N ALA A 31 6.36 25.87 11.33
CA ALA A 31 6.27 27.19 10.73
C ALA A 31 7.53 27.54 9.91
N CYS A 32 8.73 27.24 10.45
CA CYS A 32 9.99 27.46 9.77
C CYS A 32 10.11 26.62 8.48
N TRP A 33 9.77 25.34 8.52
CA TRP A 33 9.82 24.48 7.32
C TRP A 33 8.74 24.80 6.28
N LYS A 34 7.57 25.28 6.71
CA LYS A 34 6.54 25.83 5.79
C LYS A 34 7.08 27.05 5.04
N ARG A 35 7.72 27.98 5.75
CA ARG A 35 8.37 29.16 5.16
C ARG A 35 9.46 28.76 4.14
N ALA A 36 10.21 27.68 4.43
CA ALA A 36 11.19 27.13 3.51
C ALA A 36 10.55 26.61 2.21
N LEU A 37 9.37 25.98 2.30
CA LEU A 37 8.60 25.53 1.13
C LEU A 37 7.92 26.67 0.36
N GLU A 38 7.61 27.80 0.99
CA GLU A 38 7.16 29.02 0.30
C GLU A 38 8.28 29.58 -0.61
N LEU A 39 9.53 29.48 -0.18
CA LEU A 39 10.70 29.93 -0.96
C LEU A 39 11.12 28.92 -2.03
N VAL A 40 11.11 27.62 -1.70
CA VAL A 40 11.41 26.54 -2.65
C VAL A 40 10.31 25.47 -2.56
N PRO A 41 9.27 25.60 -3.39
CA PRO A 41 8.23 24.58 -3.48
C PRO A 41 8.83 23.21 -3.80
N GLY A 42 8.56 22.22 -2.94
CA GLY A 42 9.08 20.86 -3.12
C GLY A 42 10.49 20.61 -2.56
N HIS A 43 11.00 21.48 -1.69
CA HIS A 43 12.29 21.27 -1.04
C HIS A 43 12.30 19.94 -0.24
N PRO A 44 13.18 18.96 -0.57
CA PRO A 44 13.09 17.60 -0.03
C PRO A 44 13.26 17.56 1.49
N ALA A 45 14.25 18.27 2.04
CA ALA A 45 14.48 18.28 3.48
C ALA A 45 13.31 18.91 4.28
N ALA A 46 12.65 19.93 3.73
CA ALA A 46 11.52 20.57 4.41
C ALA A 46 10.29 19.66 4.42
N LEU A 47 10.07 18.91 3.34
CA LEU A 47 9.03 17.89 3.26
C LEU A 47 9.29 16.74 4.22
N ASP A 48 10.53 16.24 4.27
CA ASP A 48 10.93 15.16 5.19
C ASP A 48 10.75 15.59 6.66
N TYR A 49 11.12 16.84 7.00
CA TYR A 49 10.93 17.35 8.36
C TYR A 49 9.46 17.57 8.71
N LEU A 50 8.64 18.06 7.78
CA LEU A 50 7.20 18.18 7.99
C LEU A 50 6.52 16.83 8.14
N GLU A 51 6.90 15.82 7.35
CA GLU A 51 6.40 14.45 7.49
C GLU A 51 6.85 13.83 8.82
N ALA A 52 8.11 14.00 9.20
CA ALA A 52 8.64 13.56 10.48
C ALA A 52 8.04 14.31 11.68
N ALA A 53 7.44 15.48 11.46
CA ALA A 53 6.65 16.24 12.43
C ALA A 53 5.13 16.03 12.29
N GLY A 54 4.69 15.11 11.41
CA GLY A 54 3.28 14.79 11.20
C GLY A 54 2.45 15.86 10.48
N ALA A 55 3.08 16.92 9.98
CA ALA A 55 2.42 17.99 9.24
C ALA A 55 2.38 17.69 7.74
N ARG A 56 1.18 17.55 7.16
CA ARG A 56 1.02 17.55 5.70
C ARG A 56 1.03 18.99 5.19
N ALA A 57 1.75 19.25 4.10
CA ALA A 57 1.80 20.56 3.44
C ALA A 57 0.43 21.09 2.97
N SER A 58 -0.63 20.27 3.00
CA SER A 58 -1.98 20.60 2.52
C SER A 58 -2.98 21.00 3.61
N GLN A 59 -2.58 21.21 4.87
CA GLN A 59 -3.49 21.63 5.94
C GLN A 59 -3.30 23.12 6.26
N LEU A 60 -4.06 23.93 5.53
CA LEU A 60 -4.36 25.33 5.77
C LEU A 60 -5.85 25.40 6.08
N ASP A 61 -6.22 25.58 7.36
CA ASP A 61 -7.26 26.55 7.77
C ASP A 61 -7.26 26.69 9.31
N GLU A 62 -7.52 27.91 9.77
CA GLU A 62 -7.35 28.39 11.14
C GLU A 62 -8.56 28.08 12.06
N GLY A 63 -8.33 28.03 13.39
CA GLY A 63 -9.32 28.50 14.38
C GLY A 63 -9.91 27.51 15.42
N GLU A 64 -9.36 27.53 16.64
CA GLU A 64 -9.96 27.28 17.97
C GLU A 64 -10.49 25.89 18.43
N PRO A 65 -10.48 25.60 19.77
CA PRO A 65 -10.24 24.26 20.31
C PRO A 65 -11.52 23.47 20.62
N ALA A 66 -11.84 22.47 19.80
CA ALA A 66 -12.96 21.56 20.03
C ALA A 66 -12.63 20.47 21.07
N ARG A 67 -12.79 20.77 22.38
CA ARG A 67 -12.84 19.74 23.45
C ARG A 67 -14.01 18.74 23.31
N ILE A 68 -14.90 18.91 22.32
CA ILE A 68 -16.07 18.06 22.06
C ILE A 68 -15.78 16.88 21.11
N ASP A 69 -14.64 16.86 20.40
CA ASP A 69 -14.37 15.83 19.38
C ASP A 69 -13.69 14.56 19.91
N THR A 70 -12.91 14.65 20.99
CA THR A 70 -12.05 13.54 21.45
C THR A 70 -12.85 12.37 22.01
N VAL A 71 -13.91 12.62 22.79
CA VAL A 71 -14.73 11.54 23.39
C VAL A 71 -15.53 10.80 22.32
N ARG A 72 -16.11 11.53 21.36
CA ARG A 72 -16.90 10.96 20.27
C ARG A 72 -16.01 10.16 19.32
N LEU A 73 -14.81 10.67 19.03
CA LEU A 73 -13.81 9.97 18.24
C LEU A 73 -13.31 8.70 18.94
N LYS A 74 -12.95 8.78 20.23
CA LYS A 74 -12.54 7.61 21.02
C LYS A 74 -13.61 6.52 20.99
N LYS A 75 -14.89 6.88 21.13
CA LYS A 75 -16.00 5.93 21.00
C LYS A 75 -16.05 5.27 19.62
N LYS A 76 -15.96 6.06 18.53
CA LYS A 76 -15.94 5.51 17.15
C LYS A 76 -14.76 4.56 16.91
N VAL A 77 -13.58 4.89 17.44
CA VAL A 77 -12.39 4.02 17.34
C VAL A 77 -12.63 2.71 18.09
N VAL A 78 -13.15 2.77 19.32
CA VAL A 78 -13.48 1.57 20.11
C VAL A 78 -14.53 0.72 19.40
N ASP A 79 -15.58 1.32 18.85
CA ASP A 79 -16.63 0.62 18.11
C ASP A 79 -16.08 -0.03 16.83
N ALA A 80 -15.17 0.64 16.11
CA ALA A 80 -14.50 0.08 14.94
C ALA A 80 -13.60 -1.11 15.32
N VAL A 81 -12.82 -1.01 16.40
CA VAL A 81 -11.97 -2.10 16.92
C VAL A 81 -12.80 -3.30 17.36
N ARG A 82 -13.90 -3.07 18.10
CA ARG A 82 -14.84 -4.13 18.51
C ARG A 82 -15.48 -4.81 17.30
N GLY A 83 -15.83 -4.02 16.29
CA GLY A 83 -16.33 -4.52 15.01
C GLY A 83 -15.27 -5.15 14.10
N ARG A 84 -14.01 -5.28 14.55
CA ARG A 84 -12.85 -5.75 13.76
C ARG A 84 -12.58 -4.94 12.47
N ARG A 85 -13.07 -3.70 12.42
CA ARG A 85 -12.87 -2.72 11.33
C ARG A 85 -11.63 -1.88 11.63
N TYR A 86 -10.47 -2.54 11.62
CA TYR A 86 -9.20 -1.93 12.01
C TYR A 86 -8.74 -0.84 11.05
N GLU A 87 -9.06 -0.96 9.75
CA GLU A 87 -8.76 0.07 8.75
C GLU A 87 -9.58 1.36 8.97
N ASP A 88 -10.85 1.22 9.31
CA ASP A 88 -11.70 2.34 9.71
C ASP A 88 -11.16 3.00 10.98
N ALA A 89 -10.74 2.18 11.96
CA ALA A 89 -10.15 2.67 13.21
C ALA A 89 -8.85 3.48 12.95
N LEU A 90 -8.00 2.99 12.04
CA LEU A 90 -6.77 3.68 11.67
C LEU A 90 -7.05 5.00 10.91
N THR A 91 -8.06 5.00 10.02
CA THR A 91 -8.51 6.22 9.33
C THR A 91 -8.98 7.29 10.32
N LEU A 92 -9.82 6.90 11.28
CA LEU A 92 -10.29 7.80 12.34
C LEU A 92 -9.13 8.36 13.17
N LEU A 93 -8.11 7.54 13.46
CA LEU A 93 -6.93 7.99 14.19
C LEU A 93 -6.06 8.97 13.36
N TYR A 94 -5.95 8.78 12.04
CA TYR A 94 -5.28 9.75 11.18
C TYR A 94 -6.03 11.08 11.09
N GLU A 95 -7.36 11.04 11.03
CA GLU A 95 -8.16 12.26 11.13
C GLU A 95 -7.96 12.96 12.49
N ALA A 96 -7.78 12.18 13.56
CA ALA A 96 -7.46 12.71 14.89
C ALA A 96 -6.10 13.41 14.92
N GLN A 97 -5.08 12.77 14.34
CA GLN A 97 -3.73 13.33 14.24
C GLN A 97 -3.74 14.63 13.45
N GLY A 98 -4.53 14.72 12.37
CA GLY A 98 -4.68 15.97 11.62
C GLY A 98 -5.29 17.12 12.43
N ARG A 99 -6.14 16.82 13.43
CA ARG A 99 -6.71 17.83 14.35
C ARG A 99 -5.78 18.13 15.54
N HIS A 100 -5.02 17.13 15.99
CA HIS A 100 -4.10 17.23 17.13
C HIS A 100 -2.74 16.60 16.79
N PRO A 101 -1.87 17.31 16.06
CA PRO A 101 -0.58 16.78 15.61
C PRO A 101 0.41 16.47 16.74
N ASP A 102 0.20 17.01 17.94
CA ASP A 102 1.08 16.82 19.10
C ASP A 102 0.54 15.79 20.12
N ASP A 103 -0.61 15.17 19.85
CA ASP A 103 -1.24 14.25 20.81
C ASP A 103 -0.52 12.89 20.84
N GLU A 104 0.31 12.66 21.86
CA GLU A 104 1.03 11.39 22.07
C GLU A 104 0.12 10.17 22.21
N GLU A 105 -1.10 10.31 22.74
CA GLU A 105 -2.06 9.21 22.86
C GLU A 105 -2.52 8.77 21.46
N VAL A 106 -2.76 9.72 20.56
CA VAL A 106 -3.10 9.44 19.15
C VAL A 106 -1.93 8.78 18.44
N HIS A 107 -0.70 9.27 18.60
CA HIS A 107 0.49 8.65 17.99
C HIS A 107 0.71 7.22 18.47
N ARG A 108 0.59 6.98 19.78
CA ARG A 108 0.67 5.63 20.35
C ARG A 108 -0.45 4.75 19.79
N SER A 109 -1.67 5.25 19.71
CA SER A 109 -2.82 4.51 19.17
C SER A 109 -2.63 4.14 17.70
N ILE A 110 -2.14 5.07 16.87
CA ILE A 110 -1.80 4.82 15.46
C ILE A 110 -0.74 3.72 15.36
N ARG A 111 0.34 3.83 16.13
CA ARG A 111 1.42 2.83 16.13
C ARG A 111 0.90 1.44 16.52
N HIS A 112 0.10 1.36 17.58
CA HIS A 112 -0.53 0.11 18.01
C HIS A 112 -1.45 -0.46 16.94
N MET A 113 -2.27 0.39 16.30
CA MET A 113 -3.20 -0.05 15.26
C MET A 113 -2.46 -0.57 14.03
N LYS A 114 -1.40 0.13 13.58
CA LYS A 114 -0.56 -0.33 12.47
C LYS A 114 0.08 -1.67 12.78
N ASN A 115 0.68 -1.83 13.95
CA ASN A 115 1.29 -3.09 14.37
C ASN A 115 0.26 -4.24 14.44
N HIS A 116 -0.95 -3.94 14.92
CA HIS A 116 -2.03 -4.92 14.97
C HIS A 116 -2.46 -5.38 13.56
N ILE A 117 -2.64 -4.43 12.64
CA ILE A 117 -2.97 -4.73 11.25
C ILE A 117 -1.84 -5.52 10.60
N GLU A 118 -0.58 -5.10 10.76
CA GLU A 118 0.57 -5.82 10.21
C GLU A 118 0.61 -7.28 10.68
N ARG A 119 0.48 -7.52 11.99
CA ARG A 119 0.47 -8.87 12.54
C ARG A 119 -0.62 -9.73 11.91
N ARG A 120 -1.84 -9.20 11.78
CA ARG A 120 -2.95 -9.91 11.16
C ARG A 120 -2.71 -10.21 9.68
N LEU A 121 -2.13 -9.26 8.95
CA LEU A 121 -1.80 -9.46 7.54
C LEU A 121 -0.70 -10.51 7.36
N LEU A 122 0.29 -10.54 8.26
CA LEU A 122 1.31 -11.59 8.28
C LEU A 122 0.70 -12.96 8.58
N GLU A 123 -0.18 -13.05 9.59
CA GLU A 123 -0.92 -14.28 9.90
C GLU A 123 -1.75 -14.77 8.70
N GLN A 124 -2.32 -13.85 7.91
CA GLN A 124 -3.05 -14.19 6.69
C GLN A 124 -2.14 -14.67 5.56
N LEU A 125 -0.94 -14.08 5.42
CA LEU A 125 0.02 -14.45 4.38
C LEU A 125 0.73 -15.78 4.67
N GLY A 126 0.90 -16.12 5.95
CA GLY A 126 1.52 -17.35 6.38
C GLY A 126 3.03 -17.32 6.20
N ASP A 127 3.56 -18.31 5.48
CA ASP A 127 5.00 -18.50 5.28
C ASP A 127 5.62 -17.38 4.43
N LEU A 128 6.56 -16.64 5.01
CA LEU A 128 7.24 -15.52 4.37
C LEU A 128 8.38 -15.97 3.45
N ASP A 129 8.94 -17.16 3.67
CA ASP A 129 10.01 -17.71 2.82
C ASP A 129 9.45 -18.26 1.50
N ARG A 130 8.12 -18.28 1.37
CA ARG A 130 7.41 -18.68 0.16
C ARG A 130 7.72 -17.74 -1.00
N VAL A 131 8.29 -18.28 -2.07
CA VAL A 131 8.35 -17.63 -3.39
C VAL A 131 7.02 -17.86 -4.09
N VAL A 132 6.44 -16.77 -4.60
CA VAL A 132 5.13 -16.79 -5.26
C VAL A 132 5.25 -16.19 -6.65
N HIS A 133 4.53 -16.77 -7.61
CA HIS A 133 4.54 -16.29 -8.99
C HIS A 133 3.25 -15.53 -9.30
N PRO A 134 3.28 -14.20 -9.32
CA PRO A 134 2.07 -13.44 -9.58
C PRO A 134 1.65 -13.59 -11.05
N PRO A 135 0.35 -13.76 -11.34
CA PRO A 135 -0.14 -13.88 -12.70
C PRO A 135 0.13 -12.59 -13.49
N PRO A 136 0.05 -12.67 -14.83
CA PRO A 136 0.15 -11.50 -15.67
C PRO A 136 -1.00 -10.56 -15.33
N ALA A 137 -0.67 -9.36 -14.86
CA ALA A 137 -1.65 -8.42 -14.38
C ALA A 137 -1.62 -7.16 -15.24
N ALA A 138 -2.53 -7.09 -16.21
CA ALA A 138 -2.76 -5.91 -17.02
C ALA A 138 -3.71 -4.95 -16.28
N GLY A 139 -3.44 -3.65 -16.32
CA GLY A 139 -4.34 -2.63 -15.77
C GLY A 139 -4.34 -2.47 -14.24
N LEU A 140 -3.29 -2.93 -13.54
CA LEU A 140 -3.18 -2.73 -12.10
C LEU A 140 -2.64 -1.36 -11.71
N ASP A 141 -3.04 -0.88 -10.53
CA ASP A 141 -2.51 0.33 -9.91
C ASP A 141 -0.98 0.30 -9.79
N ALA A 142 -0.34 1.47 -9.89
CA ALA A 142 1.11 1.62 -9.87
C ALA A 142 1.77 0.98 -8.63
N GLU A 143 1.16 1.11 -7.44
CA GLU A 143 1.67 0.50 -6.21
C GLU A 143 1.74 -1.03 -6.31
N VAL A 144 0.73 -1.64 -6.92
CA VAL A 144 0.69 -3.10 -7.09
C VAL A 144 1.74 -3.54 -8.10
N GLN A 145 1.90 -2.78 -9.18
CA GLN A 145 2.92 -3.09 -10.18
C GLN A 145 4.34 -3.08 -9.58
N VAL A 146 4.63 -2.18 -8.63
CA VAL A 146 5.91 -2.16 -7.92
C VAL A 146 6.13 -3.45 -7.14
N VAL A 147 5.16 -3.86 -6.32
CA VAL A 147 5.27 -5.09 -5.51
C VAL A 147 5.37 -6.34 -6.40
N LEU A 148 4.55 -6.42 -7.46
CA LEU A 148 4.58 -7.57 -8.38
C LEU A 148 5.89 -7.65 -9.17
N ARG A 149 6.54 -6.52 -9.47
CA ARG A 149 7.84 -6.52 -10.15
C ARG A 149 8.92 -7.20 -9.30
N ILE A 150 8.93 -6.93 -8.00
CA ILE A 150 9.88 -7.54 -7.06
C ILE A 150 9.63 -9.04 -6.95
N LEU A 151 8.36 -9.46 -6.81
CA LEU A 151 7.99 -10.88 -6.78
C LEU A 151 8.37 -11.63 -8.06
N ARG A 152 8.18 -11.01 -9.23
CA ARG A 152 8.57 -11.61 -10.52
C ARG A 152 10.07 -11.81 -10.67
N ALA A 153 10.88 -11.09 -9.91
CA ALA A 153 12.33 -11.32 -9.87
C ALA A 153 12.72 -12.54 -8.99
N GLY A 154 11.75 -13.30 -8.48
CA GLY A 154 11.99 -14.55 -7.73
C GLY A 154 12.17 -14.37 -6.23
N HIS A 155 11.89 -13.17 -5.71
CA HIS A 155 11.97 -12.88 -4.28
C HIS A 155 10.88 -13.60 -3.49
N SER A 156 11.20 -14.02 -2.26
CA SER A 156 10.20 -14.50 -1.31
C SER A 156 9.23 -13.37 -0.90
N LEU A 157 8.12 -13.71 -0.22
CA LEU A 157 7.24 -12.71 0.38
C LEU A 157 8.01 -11.84 1.39
N GLY A 158 8.90 -12.43 2.18
CA GLY A 158 9.75 -11.75 3.15
C GLY A 158 10.73 -10.77 2.50
N ASP A 159 11.42 -11.22 1.44
CA ASP A 159 12.33 -10.36 0.67
C ASP A 159 11.59 -9.21 0.01
N THR A 160 10.39 -9.48 -0.50
CA THR A 160 9.53 -8.45 -1.10
C THR A 160 9.10 -7.41 -0.07
N LEU A 161 8.80 -7.83 1.16
CA LEU A 161 8.49 -6.91 2.27
C LEU A 161 9.68 -6.02 2.64
N ALA A 162 10.90 -6.54 2.55
CA ALA A 162 12.12 -5.80 2.85
C ALA A 162 12.54 -4.85 1.72
N ALA A 163 12.40 -5.29 0.46
CA ALA A 163 12.85 -4.56 -0.72
C ALA A 163 11.85 -3.53 -1.26
N SER A 164 10.59 -3.59 -0.81
CA SER A 164 9.52 -2.75 -1.35
C SER A 164 9.63 -1.28 -0.90
N PRO A 165 9.66 -0.31 -1.83
CA PRO A 165 9.84 1.11 -1.50
C PRO A 165 8.58 1.79 -0.95
N ILE A 166 7.41 1.16 -1.06
CA ILE A 166 6.13 1.75 -0.59
C ILE A 166 5.89 1.56 0.91
N GLY A 167 6.86 0.97 1.62
CA GLY A 167 6.81 0.72 3.05
C GLY A 167 6.10 -0.59 3.43
N ARG A 168 6.41 -1.09 4.62
CA ARG A 168 6.02 -2.42 5.11
C ARG A 168 4.50 -2.64 5.11
N LEU A 169 3.74 -1.81 5.83
CA LEU A 169 2.28 -1.95 5.94
C LEU A 169 1.57 -1.90 4.58
N ARG A 170 1.99 -1.00 3.68
CA ARG A 170 1.39 -0.91 2.33
C ARG A 170 1.70 -2.17 1.52
N THR A 171 2.94 -2.64 1.59
CA THR A 171 3.35 -3.88 0.92
C THR A 171 2.55 -5.08 1.44
N LEU A 172 2.39 -5.21 2.76
CA LEU A 172 1.55 -6.25 3.37
C LEU A 172 0.10 -6.18 2.89
N ARG A 173 -0.50 -4.98 2.77
CA ARG A 173 -1.87 -4.84 2.24
C ARG A 173 -1.97 -5.30 0.80
N VAL A 174 -0.99 -4.95 -0.04
CA VAL A 174 -0.94 -5.39 -1.45
C VAL A 174 -0.83 -6.92 -1.51
N LEU A 175 0.14 -7.50 -0.80
CA LEU A 175 0.35 -8.94 -0.76
C LEU A 175 -0.88 -9.68 -0.24
N ALA A 176 -1.45 -9.23 0.88
CA ALA A 176 -2.62 -9.87 1.49
C ALA A 176 -3.87 -9.76 0.60
N ARG A 177 -4.05 -8.65 -0.12
CA ARG A 177 -5.12 -8.51 -1.11
C ARG A 177 -4.94 -9.51 -2.25
N TYR A 178 -3.70 -9.71 -2.68
CA TYR A 178 -3.36 -10.50 -3.86
C TYR A 178 -3.25 -12.01 -3.59
N PHE A 179 -2.85 -12.39 -2.37
CA PHE A 179 -2.68 -13.78 -1.93
C PHE A 179 -3.68 -14.17 -0.83
N ARG A 180 -4.82 -13.47 -0.73
CA ARG A 180 -5.89 -13.90 0.18
C ARG A 180 -6.33 -15.31 -0.18
N ALA A 181 -6.64 -16.12 0.84
CA ALA A 181 -7.27 -17.41 0.60
C ALA A 181 -8.61 -17.21 -0.14
N PRO A 182 -8.93 -18.01 -1.18
CA PRO A 182 -10.21 -17.93 -1.86
C PRO A 182 -11.36 -18.22 -0.90
N THR A 183 -12.38 -17.37 -0.90
CA THR A 183 -13.63 -17.61 -0.16
C THR A 183 -14.39 -18.82 -0.74
N GLN A 184 -15.40 -19.33 -0.04
CA GLN A 184 -16.23 -20.42 -0.59
C GLN A 184 -16.90 -20.03 -1.93
N ALA A 185 -17.33 -18.78 -2.06
CA ALA A 185 -17.86 -18.25 -3.31
C ALA A 185 -16.79 -18.14 -4.40
N ASP A 186 -15.57 -17.73 -4.04
CA ASP A 186 -14.45 -17.69 -4.96
C ASP A 186 -14.10 -19.10 -5.47
N ARG A 187 -14.14 -20.12 -4.60
CA ARG A 187 -13.90 -21.53 -4.97
C ARG A 187 -14.95 -22.04 -5.96
N ALA A 188 -16.24 -21.83 -5.66
CA ALA A 188 -17.31 -22.24 -6.58
C ALA A 188 -17.18 -21.57 -7.96
N ARG A 189 -16.82 -20.28 -7.98
CA ARG A 189 -16.57 -19.55 -9.22
C ARG A 189 -15.32 -20.06 -9.95
N LEU A 190 -14.26 -20.39 -9.21
CA LEU A 190 -13.03 -20.96 -9.75
C LEU A 190 -13.33 -22.29 -10.46
N ASP A 191 -14.09 -23.18 -9.83
CA ASP A 191 -14.48 -24.47 -10.41
C ASP A 191 -15.20 -24.26 -11.75
N THR A 192 -16.21 -23.38 -11.79
CA THR A 192 -16.92 -23.04 -13.04
C THR A 192 -15.99 -22.48 -14.11
N LEU A 193 -15.09 -21.56 -13.76
CA LEU A 193 -14.15 -20.96 -14.73
C LEU A 193 -13.15 -21.99 -15.28
N VAL A 194 -12.74 -22.95 -14.46
CA VAL A 194 -11.84 -24.04 -14.86
C VAL A 194 -12.57 -25.00 -15.80
N ASP A 195 -13.80 -25.42 -15.45
CA ASP A 195 -14.61 -26.32 -16.27
C ASP A 195 -14.90 -25.70 -17.65
N ASP A 196 -15.42 -24.47 -17.67
CA ASP A 196 -15.68 -23.72 -18.91
C ASP A 196 -14.39 -23.52 -19.74
N GLY A 197 -13.25 -23.32 -19.05
CA GLY A 197 -11.95 -23.14 -19.67
C GLY A 197 -11.47 -24.42 -20.37
N ILE A 198 -11.68 -25.57 -19.73
CA ILE A 198 -11.38 -26.89 -20.30
C ILE A 198 -12.29 -27.17 -21.51
N GLU A 199 -13.59 -26.90 -21.40
CA GLU A 199 -14.52 -27.05 -22.51
C GLU A 199 -14.11 -26.19 -23.71
N ALA A 200 -13.70 -24.95 -23.48
CA ALA A 200 -13.21 -24.06 -24.55
C ALA A 200 -11.92 -24.59 -25.21
N VAL A 201 -11.01 -25.23 -24.46
CA VAL A 201 -9.83 -25.90 -25.03
C VAL A 201 -10.25 -27.07 -25.93
N LEU A 202 -11.19 -27.90 -25.48
CA LEU A 202 -11.71 -29.04 -26.24
C LEU A 202 -12.45 -28.59 -27.52
N ALA A 203 -13.10 -27.43 -27.48
CA ALA A 203 -13.73 -26.79 -28.63
C ALA A 203 -12.74 -26.06 -29.56
N HIS A 204 -11.43 -26.10 -29.28
CA HIS A 204 -10.38 -25.36 -29.98
C HIS A 204 -10.55 -23.82 -29.96
N ASP A 205 -11.38 -23.28 -29.06
CA ASP A 205 -11.52 -21.84 -28.84
C ASP A 205 -10.45 -21.36 -27.84
N HIS A 206 -9.21 -21.28 -28.33
CA HIS A 206 -8.05 -20.91 -27.52
C HIS A 206 -8.13 -19.48 -26.96
N ALA A 207 -8.82 -18.56 -27.65
CA ALA A 207 -9.00 -17.19 -27.20
C ALA A 207 -9.93 -17.13 -25.97
N ARG A 208 -11.06 -17.83 -26.01
CA ARG A 208 -11.98 -17.94 -24.87
C ARG A 208 -11.34 -18.70 -23.72
N ALA A 209 -10.69 -19.83 -23.98
CA ALA A 209 -9.98 -20.61 -22.96
C ALA A 209 -8.96 -19.74 -22.22
N ARG A 210 -8.16 -18.94 -22.94
CA ARG A 210 -7.18 -18.03 -22.33
C ARG A 210 -7.83 -17.02 -21.40
N LYS A 211 -8.94 -16.39 -21.82
CA LYS A 211 -9.68 -15.43 -20.97
C LYS A 211 -10.21 -16.08 -19.70
N LEU A 212 -10.79 -17.29 -19.82
CA LEU A 212 -11.34 -18.03 -18.67
C LEU A 212 -10.25 -18.43 -17.69
N PHE A 213 -9.14 -18.98 -18.16
CA PHE A 213 -8.02 -19.32 -17.29
C PHE A 213 -7.32 -18.09 -16.68
N GLN A 214 -7.28 -16.95 -17.37
CA GLN A 214 -6.81 -15.69 -16.77
C GLN A 214 -7.74 -15.21 -15.65
N ALA A 215 -9.06 -15.33 -15.83
CA ALA A 215 -10.02 -15.01 -14.79
C ALA A 215 -9.90 -15.97 -13.59
N ALA A 216 -9.68 -17.27 -13.84
CA ALA A 216 -9.43 -18.27 -12.80
C ALA A 216 -8.11 -17.99 -12.04
N ALA A 217 -7.05 -17.62 -12.76
CA ALA A 217 -5.75 -17.26 -12.16
C ALA A 217 -5.83 -15.99 -11.29
N ALA A 218 -6.80 -15.11 -11.54
CA ALA A 218 -7.04 -13.95 -10.67
C ALA A 218 -7.68 -14.34 -9.33
N ILE A 219 -8.30 -15.53 -9.24
CA ILE A 219 -8.90 -16.07 -8.02
C ILE A 219 -7.88 -16.92 -7.25
N ASP A 220 -7.26 -17.88 -7.95
CA ASP A 220 -6.20 -18.73 -7.41
C ASP A 220 -5.06 -18.84 -8.43
N PRO A 221 -4.01 -18.01 -8.27
CA PRO A 221 -2.84 -18.05 -9.14
C PRO A 221 -2.08 -19.37 -9.16
N GLU A 222 -2.15 -20.13 -8.06
CA GLU A 222 -1.38 -21.36 -7.87
C GLU A 222 -2.19 -22.59 -8.28
N HIS A 223 -3.43 -22.41 -8.78
CA HIS A 223 -4.28 -23.52 -9.18
C HIS A 223 -3.58 -24.37 -10.28
N PRO A 224 -3.25 -25.65 -10.03
CA PRO A 224 -2.37 -26.44 -10.90
C PRO A 224 -2.87 -26.55 -12.34
N VAL A 225 -4.19 -26.72 -12.50
CA VAL A 225 -4.86 -26.85 -13.80
C VAL A 225 -4.79 -25.54 -14.57
N VAL A 226 -5.01 -24.41 -13.89
CA VAL A 226 -5.03 -23.08 -14.52
C VAL A 226 -3.64 -22.74 -15.03
N ARG A 227 -2.62 -22.93 -14.18
CA ARG A 227 -1.22 -22.64 -14.52
C ARG A 227 -0.75 -23.48 -15.72
N THR A 228 -1.04 -24.78 -15.70
CA THR A 228 -0.65 -25.70 -16.78
C THR A 228 -1.30 -25.31 -18.10
N ASN A 229 -2.59 -24.98 -18.09
CA ASN A 229 -3.30 -24.60 -19.31
C ASN A 229 -2.87 -23.24 -19.86
N LEU A 230 -2.64 -22.24 -19.00
CA LEU A 230 -2.10 -20.94 -19.44
C LEU A 230 -0.72 -21.08 -20.09
N GLN A 231 0.15 -21.92 -19.53
CA GLN A 231 1.47 -22.18 -20.10
C GLN A 231 1.37 -22.83 -21.49
N ARG A 232 0.50 -23.84 -21.66
CA ARG A 232 0.25 -24.48 -22.96
C ARG A 232 -0.30 -23.51 -23.99
N LEU A 233 -1.29 -22.69 -23.61
CA LEU A 233 -1.89 -21.69 -24.50
C LEU A 233 -0.91 -20.57 -24.90
N ALA A 234 0.09 -20.28 -24.06
CA ALA A 234 1.17 -19.35 -24.39
C ALA A 234 2.18 -19.96 -25.37
N GLN A 235 2.49 -21.25 -25.24
CA GLN A 235 3.35 -21.97 -26.19
C GLN A 235 2.70 -22.08 -27.58
N LEU A 236 1.40 -22.41 -27.64
CA LEU A 236 0.65 -22.47 -28.90
C LEU A 236 0.66 -21.13 -29.65
N ALA A 237 0.49 -20.02 -28.93
CA ALA A 237 0.52 -18.68 -29.52
C ALA A 237 1.85 -18.36 -30.20
N LYS A 238 2.97 -18.72 -29.55
CA LYS A 238 4.31 -18.52 -30.10
C LYS A 238 4.53 -19.36 -31.36
N SER A 239 4.05 -20.60 -31.38
CA SER A 239 4.19 -21.47 -32.56
C SER A 239 3.36 -21.02 -33.77
N THR A 240 2.25 -20.31 -33.55
CA THR A 240 1.50 -19.67 -34.65
C THR A 240 2.19 -18.42 -35.16
N GLU A 241 2.80 -17.61 -34.29
CA GLU A 241 3.53 -16.39 -34.68
C GLU A 241 4.86 -16.67 -35.41
N GLU A 242 5.48 -17.84 -35.19
CA GLU A 242 6.72 -18.24 -35.89
C GLU A 242 6.47 -18.89 -37.26
N ASN A 243 5.22 -19.25 -37.60
CA ASN A 243 4.85 -19.90 -38.86
C ASN A 243 4.10 -18.99 -39.85
N ASP A 244 3.82 -17.73 -39.46
CA ASP A 244 3.28 -16.66 -40.32
C ASP A 244 4.39 -15.71 -40.79
#